data_AF-A0A851VC41-F1
#
_entry.id   AF-A0A851VC41-F1
#
_cell.length_a   1.000
_cell.length_b   1.000
_cell.length_c   1.000
_cell.angle_alpha   90.00
_cell.angle_beta   90.00
_cell.angle_gamma   90.00
#
_symmetry.space_group_name_H-M   'P 1'
#
loop_
_entity.id
_entity.type
_entity.pdbx_description
1 polymer ?
#
loop_
_entity_poly.entity_id
_entity_poly.type
_entity_poly.pdbx_seq_one_letter_code
_entity_poly.pdbx_strand_id
1 'polypeptide(L)'
;LPVWGIRRVHRGPEILRVTLYCSFENYEDAVRLYELILRKEGALQSSTLCVFVLHASPHVAVQLCLKQLPIGVVAEPRHSAALQFRV
;
A
#
# COMPACT_ATOMS: atom_id res chain seq x y z
N LEU A 1 -2.00 11.59 8.03
CA LEU A 1 -2.31 10.19 8.39
C LEU A 1 -1.00 9.42 8.50
N PRO A 2 -0.86 8.44 9.42
CA PRO A 2 0.38 7.70 9.55
C PRO A 2 0.64 6.90 8.26
N VAL A 3 1.88 6.98 7.75
CA VAL A 3 2.33 6.28 6.54
C VAL A 3 2.48 4.77 6.80
N TRP A 4 2.51 4.34 8.06
CA TRP A 4 2.61 2.94 8.43
C TRP A 4 1.86 2.63 9.73
N GLY A 5 1.52 1.35 9.93
CA GLY A 5 0.93 0.85 11.17
C GLY A 5 1.05 -0.67 11.30
N ILE A 6 0.96 -1.16 12.55
CA ILE A 6 0.98 -2.59 12.87
C ILE A 6 -0.44 -3.03 13.24
N ARG A 7 -0.93 -4.10 12.61
CA ARG A 7 -2.20 -4.74 12.95
C ARG A 7 -1.96 -6.15 13.45
N ARG A 8 -2.40 -6.44 14.69
CA ARG A 8 -2.45 -7.81 15.22
C ARG A 8 -3.70 -8.52 14.74
N VAL A 9 -3.55 -9.75 14.26
CA VAL A 9 -4.66 -10.61 13.86
C VAL A 9 -4.80 -11.72 14.90
N HIS A 10 -6.03 -11.99 15.36
CA HIS A 10 -6.28 -12.93 16.46
C HIS A 10 -5.73 -14.35 16.19
N ARG A 11 -5.73 -14.78 14.92
CA ARG A 11 -5.17 -16.05 14.46
C ARG A 11 -4.42 -15.85 13.13
N GLY A 12 -3.30 -15.16 13.17
CA GLY A 12 -2.48 -14.91 11.98
C GLY A 12 -1.25 -14.05 12.27
N PRO A 13 -0.44 -13.78 11.24
CA PRO A 13 0.75 -12.96 11.40
C PRO A 13 0.40 -11.52 11.81
N GLU A 14 1.31 -10.88 12.55
CA GLU A 14 1.29 -9.43 12.72
C GLU A 14 1.55 -8.76 11.38
N ILE A 15 0.71 -7.80 11.03
CA ILE A 15 0.78 -7.14 9.72
C ILE A 15 1.40 -5.76 9.91
N LEU A 16 2.61 -5.58 9.37
CA LEU A 16 3.15 -4.24 9.11
C LEU A 16 2.60 -3.75 7.77
N ARG A 17 1.82 -2.68 7.79
CA ARG A 17 1.26 -2.08 6.58
C ARG A 17 1.84 -0.69 6.38
N VAL A 18 2.44 -0.46 5.22
CA VAL A 18 2.81 0.86 4.71
C VAL A 18 1.70 1.33 3.78
N THR A 19 1.21 2.55 3.96
CA THR A 19 0.16 3.16 3.15
C THR A 19 0.69 4.33 2.37
N LEU A 20 0.57 4.25 1.05
CA LEU A 20 0.74 5.37 0.14
C LEU A 20 -0.63 5.94 -0.19
N TYR A 21 -0.72 7.25 -0.11
CA TYR A 21 -1.92 7.97 -0.50
C TYR A 21 -1.78 8.41 -1.95
N CYS A 22 -2.79 8.08 -2.74
CA CYS A 22 -2.90 8.47 -4.14
C CYS A 22 -3.99 9.54 -4.23
N SER A 23 -3.83 10.53 -5.10
CA SER A 23 -4.92 11.44 -5.39
C SER A 23 -6.04 10.67 -6.10
N PHE A 24 -7.22 11.27 -6.18
CA PHE A 24 -8.33 10.65 -6.90
C PHE A 24 -7.96 10.34 -8.35
N GLU A 25 -7.29 11.29 -9.00
CA GLU A 25 -6.95 11.29 -10.42
C GLU A 25 -5.88 10.26 -10.78
N ASN A 26 -4.94 9.95 -9.88
CA ASN A 26 -3.81 9.07 -10.18
C ASN A 26 -3.90 7.68 -9.55
N TYR A 27 -4.98 7.36 -8.83
CA TYR A 27 -5.10 6.11 -8.09
C TYR A 27 -5.00 4.87 -8.98
N GLU A 28 -5.75 4.82 -10.09
CA GLU A 28 -5.70 3.64 -10.97
C GLU A 28 -4.33 3.46 -11.63
N ASP A 29 -3.71 4.54 -12.08
CA ASP A 29 -2.38 4.50 -12.67
C ASP A 29 -1.32 4.09 -11.65
N ALA A 30 -1.45 4.53 -10.40
CA ALA A 30 -0.62 4.06 -9.31
C ALA A 30 -0.81 2.55 -9.10
N VAL A 31 -2.05 2.04 -9.03
CA VAL A 31 -2.28 0.60 -8.89
C VAL A 31 -1.58 -0.18 -10.02
N ARG A 32 -1.79 0.23 -11.27
CA ARG A 32 -1.16 -0.39 -12.45
C ARG A 32 0.37 -0.35 -12.39
N LEU A 33 0.95 0.80 -12.01
CA LEU A 33 2.40 0.97 -11.86
C LEU A 33 2.96 -0.01 -10.82
N TYR A 34 2.32 -0.13 -9.67
CA TYR A 34 2.79 -1.00 -8.60
C TYR A 34 2.59 -2.48 -8.92
N GLU A 35 1.54 -2.85 -9.64
CA GLU A 35 1.38 -4.20 -10.19
C GLU A 35 2.54 -4.58 -11.11
N LEU A 36 2.94 -3.66 -11.99
CA LEU A 36 4.06 -3.84 -12.91
C LEU A 36 5.39 -3.98 -12.16
N ILE A 37 5.70 -3.05 -11.25
CA ILE A 37 6.96 -3.05 -10.48
C ILE A 37 7.06 -4.30 -9.60
N LEU A 38 5.96 -4.67 -8.92
CA LEU A 38 5.95 -5.80 -8.00
C LEU A 38 5.72 -7.15 -8.69
N ARG A 39 5.39 -7.14 -9.99
CA ARG A 39 5.03 -8.31 -10.81
C ARG A 39 3.96 -9.18 -10.13
N LYS A 40 2.94 -8.55 -9.55
CA LYS A 40 1.85 -9.21 -8.82
C LYS A 40 0.59 -8.35 -8.84
N GLU A 41 -0.56 -9.00 -8.80
CA GLU A 41 -1.84 -8.33 -8.62
C GLU A 41 -2.07 -7.95 -7.14
N GLY A 42 -2.97 -7.01 -6.90
CA GLY A 42 -3.39 -6.63 -5.55
C GLY A 42 -4.18 -7.74 -4.87
N ALA A 43 -3.75 -8.17 -3.68
CA ALA A 43 -4.42 -9.19 -2.88
C ALA A 43 -5.80 -8.76 -2.34
N LEU A 44 -6.03 -7.46 -2.24
CA LEU A 44 -7.34 -6.86 -1.98
C LEU A 44 -7.47 -5.64 -2.86
N GLN A 45 -8.49 -5.58 -3.70
CA GLN A 45 -8.80 -4.42 -4.53
C GLN A 45 -10.24 -4.00 -4.32
N SER A 46 -10.43 -2.71 -4.04
CA SER A 46 -11.70 -2.01 -4.13
C SER A 46 -11.50 -0.73 -4.94
N SER A 47 -12.59 -0.01 -5.20
CA SER A 47 -12.56 1.27 -5.92
C SER A 47 -11.64 2.32 -5.29
N THR A 48 -11.25 2.18 -4.01
CA THR A 48 -10.50 3.21 -3.26
C THR A 48 -9.30 2.65 -2.49
N LEU A 49 -9.08 1.34 -2.52
CA LEU A 49 -8.03 0.68 -1.75
C LEU A 49 -7.48 -0.54 -2.47
N CYS A 50 -6.16 -0.60 -2.62
CA CYS A 50 -5.44 -1.74 -3.16
C CYS A 50 -4.34 -2.18 -2.19
N VAL A 51 -4.22 -3.48 -1.89
CA VAL A 51 -3.21 -4.01 -0.97
C VAL A 51 -2.38 -5.09 -1.64
N PHE A 52 -1.07 -4.92 -1.60
CA PHE A 52 -0.09 -5.90 -2.03
C PHE A 52 0.57 -6.55 -0.82
N VAL A 53 0.69 -7.88 -0.83
CA VAL A 53 1.53 -8.59 0.14
C VAL A 53 2.96 -8.63 -0.40
N LEU A 54 3.86 -7.93 0.27
CA LEU A 54 5.28 -7.87 -0.10
C LEU A 54 6.07 -9.04 0.49
N HIS A 55 5.74 -9.41 1.71
CA HIS A 55 6.34 -10.52 2.43
C HIS A 55 5.30 -11.20 3.32
N ALA A 56 5.38 -12.52 3.46
CA ALA A 56 4.54 -13.28 4.37
C ALA A 56 5.35 -14.41 5.02
N SER A 57 5.21 -14.54 6.33
CA SER A 57 5.72 -15.62 7.16
C SER A 57 4.65 -16.02 8.18
N PRO A 58 4.83 -17.11 8.95
CA PRO A 58 3.87 -17.51 9.98
C PRO A 58 3.62 -16.43 11.05
N HIS A 59 4.61 -15.56 11.32
CA HIS A 59 4.55 -14.57 12.39
C HIS A 59 4.34 -13.14 11.90
N VAL A 60 4.86 -12.79 10.72
CA VAL A 60 4.83 -11.42 10.20
C VAL A 60 4.46 -11.39 8.72
N ALA A 61 3.61 -10.44 8.36
CA ALA A 61 3.35 -10.06 6.97
C ALA A 61 3.64 -8.58 6.75
N VAL A 62 4.32 -8.26 5.64
CA VAL A 62 4.56 -6.89 5.20
C VAL A 62 3.66 -6.59 4.03
N GLN A 63 2.89 -5.52 4.14
CA GLN A 63 1.93 -5.09 3.13
C GLN A 63 2.20 -3.67 2.67
N LEU A 64 2.07 -3.46 1.36
CA LEU A 64 1.92 -2.13 0.78
C LEU A 64 0.44 -1.90 0.49
N CYS A 65 -0.07 -0.75 0.87
CA CYS A 65 -1.45 -0.34 0.65
C CYS A 65 -1.46 0.97 -0.14
N LEU A 66 -2.14 1.00 -1.27
CA LEU A 66 -2.48 2.21 -1.99
C LEU A 66 -3.89 2.61 -1.57
N LYS A 67 -4.06 3.84 -1.09
CA LYS A 67 -5.35 4.36 -0.66
C LYS A 67 -5.67 5.64 -1.42
N GLN A 68 -6.79 5.63 -2.13
CA GLN A 68 -7.30 6.81 -2.82
C GLN A 68 -7.74 7.87 -1.79
N LEU A 69 -7.33 9.11 -2.03
CA LEU A 69 -7.80 10.28 -1.30
C LEU A 69 -9.11 10.80 -1.93
N PRO A 70 -9.92 11.54 -1.16
CA PRO A 70 -11.08 12.23 -1.72
C PRO A 70 -10.72 13.16 -2.88
N ILE A 71 -11.69 13.41 -3.76
CA ILE A 71 -11.56 14.34 -4.88
C ILE A 71 -11.10 15.71 -4.37
N GLY A 72 -10.14 16.32 -5.08
CA GLY A 72 -9.59 17.64 -4.75
C GLY A 72 -8.54 17.62 -3.64
N VAL A 73 -8.22 16.47 -3.05
CA VAL A 73 -7.12 16.32 -2.09
C VAL A 73 -5.88 15.81 -2.80
N VAL A 74 -4.81 16.61 -2.77
CA VAL A 74 -3.52 16.26 -3.38
C VAL A 74 -2.67 15.45 -2.38
N ALA A 75 -2.05 14.38 -2.88
CA ALA A 75 -1.08 13.61 -2.12
C ALA A 75 0.27 14.33 -2.10
N GLU A 76 0.62 14.92 -0.95
CA GLU A 76 1.91 15.57 -0.76
C GLU A 76 3.04 14.56 -0.47
N PRO A 77 4.16 14.58 -1.22
CA PRO A 77 5.33 13.78 -0.92
C PRO A 77 5.86 14.08 0.48
N ARG A 78 6.10 13.05 1.28
CA ARG A 78 6.69 13.21 2.61
C ARG A 78 8.19 12.96 2.54
N HIS A 79 9.00 13.93 2.94
CA HIS A 79 10.46 13.77 3.05
C HIS A 79 10.89 12.81 4.17
N SER A 80 9.96 12.39 5.03
CA SER A 80 10.26 11.51 6.18
C SER A 80 10.33 10.03 5.83
N ALA A 81 10.03 9.63 4.58
CA ALA A 81 10.07 8.24 4.14
C ALA A 81 10.40 8.15 2.64
N ALA A 82 11.12 7.09 2.26
CA ALA A 82 11.39 6.76 0.87
C ALA A 82 10.98 5.30 0.62
N LEU A 83 10.44 5.03 -0.57
CA LEU A 83 10.16 3.68 -1.03
C LEU A 83 11.16 3.33 -2.13
N GLN A 84 11.86 2.21 -1.95
CA GLN A 84 12.84 1.71 -2.89
C GLN A 84 12.44 0.31 -3.37
N PHE A 85 12.60 0.07 -4.66
CA PHE A 85 12.37 -1.23 -5.28
C PHE A 85 13.68 -1.79 -5.78
N ARG A 86 13.81 -3.12 -5.71
CA ARG A 86 14.83 -3.86 -6.47
C ARG A 86 14.13 -4.38 -7.71
N VAL A 87 14.48 -3.79 -8.86
CA VAL A 87 13.97 -4.16 -10.19
C VAL A 87 14.98 -5.07 -10.88
#